data_AF-A0AAN4ZLX6-F1
#
_entry.id   AF-A0AAN4ZLX6-F1
#
_cell.length_a   1.000
_cell.length_b   1.000
_cell.length_c   1.000
_cell.angle_alpha   90.00
_cell.angle_beta   90.00
_cell.angle_gamma   90.00
#
_symmetry.space_group_name_H-M   'P 1'
#
loop_
_entity.id
_entity.type
_entity.pdbx_description
1 polymer ?
#
loop_
_entity_poly.entity_id
_entity_poly.type
_entity_poly.pdbx_seq_one_letter_code
_entity_poly.pdbx_strand_id
1 'polypeptide(L)'
;MVKYKLSRSPITVLTVDSAQGKESPIVIILTTCTSTSPSKFFNDQQRCTVAISRHKSALVILGKEDTVSLCNSWSTVIGGNDFTTVNSDD
;
A
#
# COMPACT_ATOMS: atom_id res chain seq x y z
N MET A 1 -16.07 -10.28 -24.61
CA MET A 1 -14.74 -10.54 -24.03
C MET A 1 -13.78 -9.45 -24.49
N VAL A 2 -13.55 -8.44 -23.65
CA VAL A 2 -12.67 -7.30 -23.97
C VAL A 2 -11.23 -7.74 -23.76
N LYS A 3 -10.42 -7.73 -24.83
CA LYS A 3 -8.98 -8.00 -24.73
C LYS A 3 -8.28 -6.70 -24.33
N TYR A 4 -7.86 -6.58 -23.08
CA TYR A 4 -6.96 -5.50 -22.68
C TYR A 4 -5.57 -5.78 -23.26
N LYS A 5 -5.17 -4.98 -24.25
CA LYS A 5 -3.78 -4.92 -24.69
C LYS A 5 -3.01 -4.22 -23.58
N LEU A 6 -2.32 -5.00 -22.73
CA LEU A 6 -1.33 -4.47 -21.80
C LEU A 6 -0.21 -3.84 -22.64
N SER A 7 -0.38 -2.56 -22.99
CA SER A 7 0.74 -1.69 -23.36
C SER A 7 1.75 -1.82 -22.21
N ARG A 8 3.00 -2.20 -22.50
CA ARG A 8 4.08 -2.19 -21.51
C ARG A 8 4.35 -0.75 -21.09
N SER A 9 3.49 -0.19 -20.24
CA SER A 9 3.85 0.99 -19.46
C SER A 9 5.00 0.58 -18.55
N PRO A 10 6.08 1.38 -18.45
CA PRO A 10 7.20 1.04 -17.59
C PRO A 10 6.72 0.93 -16.14
N ILE A 11 6.87 -0.26 -15.56
CA ILE A 11 6.64 -0.47 -14.12
C ILE A 11 7.74 0.30 -13.39
N THR A 12 7.35 1.24 -12.55
CA THR A 12 8.31 2.02 -11.74
C THR A 12 8.28 1.51 -10.31
N VAL A 13 9.43 1.12 -9.78
CA VAL A 13 9.59 0.71 -8.39
C VAL A 13 10.27 1.85 -7.64
N LEU A 14 9.64 2.33 -6.56
CA LEU A 14 10.11 3.47 -5.77
C LEU A 14 10.00 3.17 -4.28
N THR A 15 10.85 3.80 -3.48
CA THR A 15 10.59 3.95 -2.04
C THR A 15 9.46 4.96 -1.81
N VAL A 16 8.84 4.94 -0.64
CA VAL A 16 7.79 5.92 -0.28
C VAL A 16 8.28 7.37 -0.38
N ASP A 17 9.50 7.63 0.11
CA ASP A 17 10.12 8.97 0.05
C ASP A 17 10.34 9.41 -1.41
N SER A 18 10.75 8.48 -2.29
CA SER A 18 10.96 8.78 -3.73
C SER A 18 9.66 8.92 -4.53
N ALA A 19 8.55 8.43 -3.98
CA ALA A 19 7.21 8.51 -4.58
C ALA A 19 6.49 9.82 -4.22
N GLN A 20 7.03 10.62 -3.31
CA GLN A 20 6.45 11.91 -2.94
C GLN A 20 6.32 12.83 -4.17
N GLY A 21 5.12 13.40 -4.36
CA GLY A 21 4.81 14.25 -5.51
C GLY A 21 4.62 13.50 -6.85
N LYS A 22 4.71 12.16 -6.86
CA LYS A 22 4.42 11.32 -8.04
C LYS A 22 3.07 10.63 -7.88
N GLU A 23 2.46 10.25 -8.98
CA GLU A 23 1.18 9.53 -8.97
C GLU A 23 1.11 8.50 -10.10
N SER A 24 0.32 7.45 -9.89
CA SER A 24 0.10 6.38 -10.86
C SER A 24 -1.38 5.96 -10.86
N PRO A 25 -1.95 5.51 -12.00
CA PRO A 25 -3.30 4.94 -12.02
C PRO A 25 -3.48 3.82 -11.01
N ILE A 26 -2.48 2.93 -10.91
CA ILE A 26 -2.47 1.79 -9.99
C ILE A 26 -1.19 1.89 -9.15
N VAL A 27 -1.33 1.72 -7.83
CA VAL A 27 -0.21 1.62 -6.90
C VAL A 27 -0.31 0.33 -6.10
N ILE A 28 0.81 -0.38 -6.01
CA ILE A 28 0.96 -1.56 -5.19
C ILE A 28 1.97 -1.21 -4.09
N ILE A 29 1.51 -1.20 -2.84
CA ILE A 29 2.35 -0.97 -1.67
C ILE A 29 2.82 -2.31 -1.13
N LEU A 30 4.13 -2.45 -0.98
CA LEU A 30 4.75 -3.55 -0.25
C LEU A 30 5.16 -3.01 1.13
N THR A 31 4.44 -3.39 2.19
CA THR A 31 4.77 -2.90 3.54
C THR A 31 6.09 -3.47 4.03
N THR A 32 6.45 -4.69 3.61
CA THR A 32 7.69 -5.45 3.93
C THR A 32 7.95 -5.68 5.43
N CYS A 33 7.14 -5.12 6.32
CA CYS A 33 7.27 -5.24 7.77
C CYS A 33 6.42 -6.41 8.27
N THR A 34 7.07 -7.35 8.94
CA THR A 34 6.44 -8.55 9.54
C THR A 34 6.69 -8.65 11.05
N SER A 35 7.32 -7.62 11.64
CA SER A 35 7.64 -7.54 13.06
C SER A 35 6.43 -7.12 13.88
N THR A 36 6.33 -7.60 15.11
CA THR A 36 5.35 -7.16 16.11
C THR A 36 5.76 -5.86 16.82
N SER A 37 6.99 -5.40 16.61
CA SER A 37 7.49 -4.10 17.07
C SER A 37 7.91 -3.23 15.86
N PRO A 38 6.94 -2.72 15.08
CA PRO A 38 7.22 -1.96 13.87
C PRO A 38 8.07 -0.73 14.13
N SER A 39 9.02 -0.47 13.23
CA SER A 39 9.98 0.62 13.36
C SER A 39 9.29 2.00 13.31
N LYS A 40 10.00 3.04 13.79
CA LYS A 40 9.56 4.43 13.64
C LYS A 40 9.33 4.82 12.17
N PHE A 41 10.07 4.19 11.25
CA PHE A 41 9.89 4.40 9.82
C PHE A 41 8.53 3.88 9.34
N PHE A 42 8.12 2.69 9.81
CA PHE A 42 6.84 2.09 9.43
C PHE A 42 5.65 2.83 10.07
N ASN A 43 5.81 3.30 11.31
CA ASN A 43 4.82 4.08 12.06
C ASN A 43 4.74 5.57 11.68
N ASP A 44 5.53 6.02 10.70
CA ASP A 44 5.55 7.41 10.26
C ASP A 44 4.25 7.76 9.52
N GLN A 45 3.42 8.59 10.14
CA GLN A 45 2.13 9.01 9.58
C GLN A 45 2.28 9.70 8.22
N GLN A 46 3.31 10.52 8.03
CA GLN A 46 3.51 11.26 6.78
C GLN A 46 3.83 10.28 5.65
N ARG A 47 4.66 9.27 5.93
CA ARG A 47 4.95 8.20 4.96
C ARG A 47 3.73 7.36 4.65
N CYS A 48 2.93 7.01 5.66
CA CYS A 48 1.65 6.31 5.43
C CYS A 48 0.75 7.13 4.49
N THR A 49 0.56 8.41 4.76
CA THR A 49 -0.24 9.32 3.91
C THR A 49 0.31 9.42 2.50
N VAL A 50 1.63 9.58 2.33
CA VAL A 50 2.26 9.59 1.02
C VAL A 50 1.93 8.29 0.29
N ALA A 51 2.21 7.14 0.89
CA ALA A 51 2.03 5.83 0.27
C ALA A 51 0.59 5.62 -0.22
N ILE A 52 -0.40 5.86 0.64
CA ILE A 52 -1.81 5.62 0.29
C ILE A 52 -2.36 6.63 -0.71
N SER A 53 -1.78 7.82 -0.86
CA SER A 53 -2.33 8.88 -1.74
C SER A 53 -1.74 8.91 -3.15
N ARG A 54 -0.82 8.00 -3.52
CA ARG A 54 -0.18 8.03 -4.85
C ARG A 54 -1.04 7.38 -5.95
N HIS A 55 -2.12 6.70 -5.60
CA HIS A 55 -3.01 6.03 -6.55
C HIS A 55 -4.10 6.97 -7.06
N LYS A 56 -4.50 6.80 -8.33
CA LYS A 56 -5.64 7.53 -8.92
C LYS A 56 -6.89 6.67 -9.06
N SER A 57 -6.72 5.37 -9.26
CA SER A 57 -7.82 4.47 -9.60
C SER A 57 -7.85 3.21 -8.74
N ALA A 58 -6.70 2.62 -8.42
CA ALA A 58 -6.65 1.44 -7.57
C ALA A 58 -5.42 1.42 -6.66
N LEU A 59 -5.64 0.99 -5.42
CA LEU A 59 -4.61 0.77 -4.42
C LEU A 59 -4.63 -0.70 -4.00
N VAL A 60 -3.46 -1.34 -4.02
CA VAL A 60 -3.28 -2.68 -3.46
C VAL A 60 -2.23 -2.59 -2.37
N ILE A 61 -2.54 -3.08 -1.17
CA ILE A 61 -1.62 -3.11 -0.04
C ILE A 61 -1.31 -4.56 0.28
N LEU A 62 -0.03 -4.91 0.23
CA LEU A 62 0.46 -6.23 0.61
C LEU A 62 1.25 -6.11 1.91
N GLY A 63 0.80 -6.82 2.94
CA GLY A 63 1.41 -6.80 4.25
C GLY A 63 0.93 -7.93 5.16
N LYS A 64 1.60 -8.07 6.30
CA LYS A 64 1.17 -8.99 7.37
C LYS A 64 0.14 -8.28 8.24
N GLU A 65 -1.07 -8.80 8.29
CA GLU A 65 -2.21 -8.21 9.02
C GLU A 65 -1.83 -7.83 10.46
N ASP A 66 -1.28 -8.76 11.24
CA ASP A 66 -0.84 -8.51 12.62
C ASP A 66 0.03 -7.25 12.76
N THR A 67 0.99 -7.05 11.85
CA THR A 67 1.92 -5.92 11.90
C THR A 67 1.24 -4.62 11.52
N VAL A 68 0.40 -4.65 10.47
CA VAL A 68 -0.29 -3.47 9.95
C VAL A 68 -1.35 -2.97 10.96
N SER A 69 -2.01 -3.89 11.66
CA SER A 69 -3.03 -3.60 12.68
C SER A 69 -2.47 -2.98 13.97
N LEU A 70 -1.18 -3.16 14.28
CA LEU A 70 -0.54 -2.59 15.48
C LEU A 70 -0.15 -1.11 15.32
N CYS A 71 -0.23 -0.55 14.12
CA CYS A 71 0.26 0.78 13.80
C CYS A 71 -0.88 1.77 13.57
N ASN A 72 -1.00 2.82 14.39
CA ASN A 72 -2.14 3.75 14.38
C ASN A 72 -2.58 4.23 12.98
N SER A 73 -1.64 4.67 12.14
CA SER A 73 -1.98 5.16 10.79
C SER A 73 -2.43 4.04 9.86
N TRP A 74 -1.73 2.90 9.90
CA TRP A 74 -2.04 1.77 9.04
C TRP A 74 -3.30 1.02 9.46
N SER A 75 -3.53 0.85 10.76
CA SER A 75 -4.75 0.24 11.30
C SER A 75 -5.99 1.07 10.95
N THR A 76 -5.86 2.40 10.90
CA THR A 76 -6.91 3.28 10.39
C THR A 76 -7.19 3.03 8.90
N VAL A 77 -6.14 2.83 8.09
CA VAL A 77 -6.28 2.56 6.65
C VAL A 77 -6.99 1.23 6.40
N ILE A 78 -6.53 0.14 7.04
CA ILE A 78 -7.08 -1.21 6.78
C ILE A 78 -8.36 -1.51 7.56
N GLY A 79 -8.64 -0.77 8.64
CA GLY A 79 -9.84 -0.96 9.46
C GLY A 79 -11.09 -0.28 8.91
N GLY A 80 -10.97 0.50 7.82
CA GLY A 80 -12.10 1.10 7.14
C GLY A 80 -12.85 0.11 6.24
N ASN A 81 -14.08 0.46 5.83
CA ASN A 81 -14.87 -0.32 4.88
C ASN A 81 -14.45 -0.08 3.41
N ASP A 82 -13.34 0.64 3.19
CA ASP A 82 -12.87 1.06 1.87
C ASP A 82 -12.07 -0.03 1.14
N PHE A 83 -11.65 -1.08 1.86
CA PHE A 83 -10.83 -2.16 1.33
C PHE A 83 -11.57 -3.49 1.29
N THR A 84 -11.32 -4.25 0.22
CA THR A 84 -11.61 -5.69 0.20
C THR A 84 -10.37 -6.42 0.74
N THR A 85 -10.54 -7.14 1.85
CA THR A 85 -9.48 -7.95 2.45
C THR A 85 -9.47 -9.35 1.85
N VAL A 86 -8.28 -9.86 1.54
CA VAL A 86 -8.06 -11.23 1.08
C VAL A 86 -6.93 -11.82 1.91
N ASN A 87 -7.22 -12.89 2.65
CA ASN A 87 -6.23 -13.57 3.49
C ASN A 87 -5.69 -14.82 2.77
N SER A 88 -4.50 -15.26 3.16
CA SER A 88 -3.87 -16.46 2.56
C SER A 88 -4.52 -17.78 2.95
N ASP A 89 -5.33 -17.75 4.01
CA ASP A 89 -5.97 -18.94 4.58
C ASP A 89 -7.36 -19.21 3.95
N ASP A 90 -7.80 -18.34 3.04
CA ASP A 90 -9.01 -18.49 2.19
C ASP A 90 -8.70 -19.19 0.86
#